data_AF-A0A838YH03-F1
#
_entry.id   AF-A0A838YH03-F1
#
_cell.length_a   1.000
_cell.length_b   1.000
_cell.length_c   1.000
_cell.angle_alpha   90.00
_cell.angle_beta   90.00
_cell.angle_gamma   90.00
#
_symmetry.space_group_name_H-M   'P 1'
#
loop_
_entity.id
_entity.type
_entity.pdbx_description
1 polymer ?
#
loop_
_entity_poly.entity_id
_entity_poly.type
_entity_poly.pdbx_seq_one_letter_code
_entity_poly.pdbx_strand_id
1 'polypeptide(L)'
;MAVEVKSKKGGPYTEKEQEKRRKQVYELHFENGFSAIKIAEMLNVNRNTINKDIKEWYAKVSEELPEYNASLLLKQMHRLEMQQVRLLEELEKCTEIKDKFIIEKLLFGVNSKMTSETSKIVFNRRNVLRGLREEER
;
A
#
# COMPACT_ATOMS: atom_id res chain seq x y z
N MET A 1 10.15 0.30 21.22
CA MET A 1 10.07 -1.07 21.75
C MET A 1 10.33 -2.02 20.60
N ALA A 2 11.36 -2.86 20.69
CA ALA A 2 11.69 -3.81 19.63
C ALA A 2 10.62 -4.91 19.58
N VAL A 3 9.92 -5.05 18.45
CA VAL A 3 8.93 -6.11 18.27
C VAL A 3 9.69 -7.39 17.92
N GLU A 4 9.94 -8.25 18.91
CA GLU A 4 10.44 -9.60 18.67
C GLU A 4 9.41 -10.40 17.85
N VAL A 5 9.68 -10.56 16.56
CA VAL A 5 8.89 -11.42 15.68
C VAL A 5 9.39 -12.85 15.83
N LYS A 6 8.74 -13.62 16.71
CA LYS A 6 8.99 -15.06 16.82
C LYS A 6 8.62 -15.74 15.48
N SER A 7 9.60 -16.34 14.83
CA SER A 7 9.41 -17.09 13.58
C SER A 7 8.63 -18.38 13.83
N LYS A 8 7.48 -18.54 13.16
CA LYS A 8 6.64 -19.74 13.30
C LYS A 8 7.12 -20.83 12.34
N LYS A 9 7.61 -21.95 12.88
CA LYS A 9 8.12 -23.11 12.11
C LYS A 9 7.02 -24.11 11.70
N GLY A 10 5.95 -23.61 11.08
CA GLY A 10 4.85 -24.43 10.52
C GLY A 10 3.58 -24.50 11.39
N GLY A 11 2.46 -24.86 10.73
CA GLY A 11 1.10 -24.93 11.30
C GLY A 11 0.22 -23.70 11.02
N PRO A 12 -1.12 -23.83 11.00
CA PRO A 12 -2.03 -22.69 10.78
C PRO A 12 -1.83 -21.58 11.81
N TYR A 13 -2.01 -20.33 11.41
CA TYR A 13 -2.06 -19.20 12.34
C TYR A 13 -3.39 -19.21 13.10
N THR A 14 -3.33 -19.07 14.42
CA THR A 14 -4.52 -18.79 15.24
C THR A 14 -5.09 -17.40 14.90
N GLU A 15 -6.37 -17.16 15.18
CA GLU A 15 -7.01 -15.88 14.87
C GLU A 15 -6.28 -14.68 15.48
N LYS A 16 -5.80 -14.80 16.73
CA LYS A 16 -5.04 -13.76 17.43
C LYS A 16 -3.70 -13.48 16.74
N GLU A 17 -3.00 -14.51 16.27
CA GLU A 17 -1.74 -14.33 15.53
C GLU A 17 -1.98 -13.69 14.16
N GLN A 18 -3.08 -14.06 13.47
CA GLN A 18 -3.46 -13.44 12.21
C GLN A 18 -3.78 -11.96 12.40
N GLU A 19 -4.51 -11.60 13.46
CA GLU A 19 -4.83 -10.20 13.75
C GLU A 19 -3.58 -9.38 14.07
N LYS A 20 -2.67 -9.91 14.92
CA LYS A 20 -1.40 -9.25 15.23
C LYS A 20 -0.57 -9.03 13.97
N ARG A 21 -0.44 -10.05 13.12
CA ARG A 21 0.27 -9.97 11.85
C ARG A 21 -0.37 -8.93 10.93
N ARG A 22 -1.70 -8.92 10.79
CA ARG A 22 -2.42 -7.94 9.96
C ARG A 22 -2.16 -6.50 10.41
N LYS A 23 -2.10 -6.23 11.72
CA LYS A 23 -1.73 -4.89 12.24
C LYS A 23 -0.31 -4.51 11.84
N GLN A 24 0.65 -5.42 11.94
CA GLN A 24 2.03 -5.17 11.49
C GLN A 24 2.12 -4.96 9.98
N VAL A 25 1.37 -5.74 9.20
CA VAL A 25 1.28 -5.57 7.74
C VAL A 25 0.67 -4.23 7.38
N TYR A 26 -0.33 -3.77 8.14
CA TYR A 26 -0.92 -2.45 7.94
C TYR A 26 0.13 -1.35 8.10
N GLU A 27 0.80 -1.32 9.24
CA GLU A 27 1.86 -0.35 9.56
C GLU A 27 3.00 -0.38 8.53
N LEU A 28 3.52 -1.56 8.21
CA LEU A 28 4.64 -1.69 7.28
C LEU A 28 4.26 -1.33 5.83
N HIS A 29 3.07 -1.70 5.38
CA HIS A 29 2.66 -1.48 3.99
C HIS A 29 2.07 -0.09 3.75
N PHE A 30 1.10 0.32 4.58
CA PHE A 30 0.34 1.54 4.36
C PHE A 30 0.96 2.77 5.02
N GLU A 31 1.62 2.61 6.17
CA GLU A 31 2.27 3.75 6.85
C GLU A 31 3.72 3.92 6.37
N ASN A 32 4.46 2.82 6.22
CA ASN A 32 5.89 2.84 5.89
C ASN A 32 6.21 2.53 4.41
N GLY A 33 5.22 2.16 3.60
CA GLY A 33 5.38 1.96 2.15
C GLY A 33 6.20 0.74 1.73
N PHE A 34 6.38 -0.26 2.61
CA PHE A 34 7.17 -1.45 2.27
C PHE A 34 6.42 -2.42 1.35
N SER A 35 7.17 -3.09 0.48
CA SER A 35 6.64 -4.12 -0.41
C SER A 35 6.22 -5.39 0.34
N ALA A 36 5.27 -6.14 -0.20
CA ALA A 36 4.89 -7.44 0.38
C ALA A 36 6.06 -8.43 0.47
N ILE A 37 7.08 -8.29 -0.39
CA ILE A 37 8.31 -9.09 -0.35
C ILE A 37 9.16 -8.66 0.84
N LYS A 38 9.44 -7.36 0.97
CA LYS A 38 10.21 -6.80 2.08
C LYS A 38 9.55 -7.04 3.43
N ILE A 39 8.22 -6.96 3.50
CA ILE A 39 7.43 -7.30 4.69
C ILE A 39 7.52 -8.79 5.00
N ALA A 40 7.46 -9.66 3.99
CA ALA A 40 7.61 -11.10 4.16
C ALA A 40 8.99 -11.46 4.74
N GLU A 41 10.04 -10.78 4.29
CA GLU A 41 11.40 -10.91 4.83
C GLU A 41 11.48 -10.40 6.27
N MET A 42 10.99 -9.18 6.53
CA MET A 42 11.00 -8.55 7.86
C MET A 42 10.23 -9.36 8.91
N LEU A 43 9.07 -9.89 8.53
CA LEU A 43 8.20 -10.65 9.44
C LEU A 43 8.52 -12.16 9.43
N ASN A 44 9.40 -12.61 8.52
CA ASN A 44 9.66 -14.03 8.26
C ASN A 44 8.36 -14.83 8.03
N VAL A 45 7.51 -14.30 7.14
CA VAL A 45 6.21 -14.88 6.77
C VAL A 45 6.17 -15.07 5.26
N ASN A 46 5.43 -16.08 4.79
CA ASN A 46 5.24 -16.28 3.35
C ASN A 46 4.60 -15.04 2.69
N ARG A 47 5.21 -14.55 1.60
CA ARG A 47 4.72 -13.44 0.78
C ARG A 47 3.23 -13.55 0.42
N ASN A 48 2.74 -14.75 0.13
CA ASN A 48 1.32 -14.95 -0.21
C ASN A 48 0.39 -14.65 0.97
N THR A 49 0.83 -14.94 2.19
CA THR A 49 0.10 -14.58 3.41
C THR A 49 0.05 -13.06 3.57
N ILE A 50 1.17 -12.37 3.36
CA ILE A 50 1.22 -10.91 3.39
C ILE A 50 0.32 -10.29 2.32
N ASN A 51 0.35 -10.80 1.09
CA ASN A 51 -0.53 -10.35 0.02
C ASN A 51 -2.02 -10.54 0.37
N LYS A 52 -2.36 -11.65 1.04
CA LYS A 52 -3.73 -11.88 1.50
C LYS A 52 -4.15 -10.84 2.54
N ASP A 53 -3.28 -10.56 3.51
CA ASP A 53 -3.54 -9.56 4.56
C ASP A 53 -3.72 -8.15 3.96
N ILE A 54 -2.87 -7.75 3.01
CA ILE A 54 -2.99 -6.48 2.29
C ILE A 54 -4.35 -6.40 1.57
N LYS A 55 -4.76 -7.48 0.90
CA LYS A 55 -6.05 -7.56 0.21
C LYS A 55 -7.23 -7.43 1.18
N GLU A 56 -7.16 -8.04 2.36
CA GLU A 56 -8.18 -7.89 3.41
C GLU A 56 -8.29 -6.43 3.87
N TRP A 57 -7.17 -5.72 4.04
CA TRP A 57 -7.20 -4.30 4.38
C TRP A 57 -7.85 -3.44 3.30
N TYR A 58 -7.54 -3.67 2.03
CA TYR A 58 -8.21 -2.96 0.93
C TYR A 58 -9.72 -3.24 0.88
N ALA A 59 -10.15 -4.46 1.21
CA ALA A 59 -11.57 -4.79 1.28
C ALA A 59 -12.27 -3.98 2.38
N LYS A 60 -11.69 -3.94 3.59
CA LYS A 60 -12.24 -3.15 4.71
C LYS A 60 -12.32 -1.66 4.40
N VAL A 61 -11.25 -1.09 3.85
CA VAL A 61 -11.26 0.34 3.47
C VAL A 61 -12.31 0.63 2.40
N SER A 62 -12.60 -0.33 1.52
CA SER A 62 -13.63 -0.16 0.49
C SER A 62 -15.06 -0.25 1.02
N GLU A 63 -15.29 -0.87 2.18
CA GLU A 63 -16.60 -0.92 2.86
C GLU A 63 -16.93 0.39 3.59
N GLU A 64 -15.91 1.15 4.01
CA GLU A 64 -16.05 2.41 4.75
C GLU A 64 -16.23 3.66 3.86
N LEU A 65 -16.20 3.52 2.53
CA LEU A 65 -16.26 4.63 1.59
C LEU A 65 -17.55 4.63 0.74
N PRO A 66 -18.25 5.77 0.56
CA PRO A 66 -19.42 5.87 -0.31
C PRO A 66 -19.12 5.45 -1.75
N GLU A 67 -20.11 4.78 -2.34
CA GLU A 67 -19.96 3.84 -3.44
C GLU A 67 -19.31 4.39 -4.72
N TYR A 68 -18.44 3.54 -5.27
CA TYR A 68 -17.91 3.52 -6.63
C TYR A 68 -16.62 4.28 -6.95
N ASN A 69 -16.47 5.57 -6.61
CA ASN A 69 -15.31 6.33 -7.10
C ASN A 69 -14.07 6.25 -6.18
N ALA A 70 -14.27 6.23 -4.86
CA ALA A 70 -13.15 6.20 -3.92
C ALA A 70 -12.45 4.83 -3.89
N SER A 71 -13.22 3.74 -3.95
CA SER A 71 -12.67 2.38 -3.94
C SER A 71 -11.90 2.06 -5.23
N LEU A 72 -12.37 2.51 -6.40
CA LEU A 72 -11.65 2.38 -7.67
C LEU A 72 -10.35 3.19 -7.63
N LEU A 73 -10.40 4.42 -7.13
CA LEU A 73 -9.24 5.29 -7.01
C LEU A 73 -8.17 4.69 -6.08
N LEU A 74 -8.58 4.18 -4.92
CA LEU A 74 -7.67 3.48 -4.00
C LEU A 74 -7.07 2.23 -4.61
N LYS A 75 -7.84 1.44 -5.37
CA LYS A 75 -7.32 0.29 -6.12
C LYS A 75 -6.28 0.71 -7.17
N GLN A 76 -6.48 1.85 -7.83
CA GLN A 76 -5.52 2.38 -8.81
C GLN A 76 -4.26 2.92 -8.11
N MET A 77 -4.40 3.61 -6.98
CA MET A 77 -3.26 4.04 -6.15
C MET A 77 -2.43 2.84 -5.70
N HIS A 78 -3.07 1.80 -5.18
CA HIS A 78 -2.39 0.56 -4.81
C HIS A 78 -1.63 -0.08 -5.98
N ARG A 79 -2.24 -0.12 -7.17
CA ARG A 79 -1.57 -0.66 -8.37
C ARG A 79 -0.32 0.15 -8.72
N LEU A 80 -0.37 1.47 -8.60
CA LEU A 80 0.77 2.35 -8.84
C LEU A 80 1.86 2.14 -7.78
N GLU A 81 1.51 2.04 -6.50
CA GLU A 81 2.45 1.72 -5.41
C GLU A 81 3.15 0.37 -5.65
N MET A 82 2.39 -0.66 -6.05
CA MET A 82 2.95 -1.96 -6.37
C MET A 82 3.86 -1.94 -7.61
N GLN A 83 3.59 -1.07 -8.59
CA GLN A 83 4.48 -0.86 -9.73
C GLN A 83 5.75 -0.12 -9.31
N GLN A 84 5.64 0.90 -8.48
CA GLN A 84 6.78 1.64 -7.92
C GLN A 84 7.74 0.71 -7.19
N VAL A 85 7.19 -0.13 -6.30
CA VAL A 85 7.93 -1.16 -5.58
C VAL A 85 8.72 -2.07 -6.52
N ARG A 86 8.07 -2.62 -7.55
CA ARG A 86 8.73 -3.52 -8.51
C ARG A 86 9.84 -2.81 -9.26
N LEU A 87 9.61 -1.57 -9.68
CA LEU A 87 10.61 -0.78 -10.38
C LEU A 87 11.80 -0.46 -9.48
N LEU A 88 11.60 -0.18 -8.19
CA LEU A 88 12.69 0.01 -7.23
C LEU A 88 13.50 -1.28 -7.03
N GLU A 89 12.83 -2.43 -6.89
CA GLU A 89 13.50 -3.74 -6.79
C GLU A 89 14.32 -4.06 -8.06
N GLU A 90 13.83 -3.70 -9.25
CA GLU A 90 14.59 -3.86 -10.50
C GLU A 90 15.73 -2.86 -10.62
N LEU A 91 15.56 -1.62 -10.13
CA LEU A 91 16.60 -0.60 -10.11
C LEU A 91 17.81 -1.04 -9.26
N GLU A 92 17.55 -1.66 -8.12
CA GLU A 92 18.59 -2.19 -7.21
C GLU A 92 19.43 -3.30 -7.87
N LYS A 93 18.81 -4.14 -8.70
CA LYS A 93 19.48 -5.25 -9.41
C LYS A 93 20.19 -4.79 -10.69
N CYS A 94 19.85 -3.60 -11.17
CA CYS A 94 20.29 -3.13 -12.47
C CYS A 94 21.77 -2.72 -12.45
N THR A 95 22.57 -3.22 -13.39
CA THR A 95 24.00 -2.90 -13.49
C THR A 95 24.31 -1.92 -14.63
N GLU A 96 23.49 -1.90 -15.68
CA GLU A 96 23.70 -1.02 -16.84
C GLU A 96 23.05 0.36 -16.62
N ILE A 97 23.81 1.44 -16.91
CA ILE A 97 23.36 2.82 -16.73
C ILE A 97 22.12 3.14 -17.57
N LYS A 98 22.04 2.61 -18.80
CA LYS A 98 20.89 2.84 -19.69
C LYS A 98 19.60 2.28 -19.11
N ASP A 99 19.65 1.07 -18.58
CA ASP A 99 18.50 0.41 -17.97
C ASP A 99 18.09 1.09 -16.66
N LYS A 100 19.06 1.55 -15.85
CA LYS A 100 18.77 2.39 -14.68
C LYS A 100 17.99 3.64 -15.05
N PHE A 101 18.44 4.36 -16.07
CA PHE A 101 17.77 5.58 -16.52
C PHE A 101 16.33 5.32 -17.01
N ILE A 102 16.11 4.20 -17.69
CA ILE A 102 14.76 3.78 -18.11
C ILE A 102 13.87 3.54 -16.88
N ILE A 103 14.37 2.80 -15.89
CA ILE A 103 13.63 2.50 -14.66
C ILE A 103 13.34 3.77 -13.86
N GLU A 104 14.30 4.69 -13.73
CA GLU A 104 14.10 5.98 -13.07
C GLU A 104 13.04 6.84 -13.77
N LYS A 105 13.02 6.85 -15.11
CA LYS A 105 12.00 7.55 -15.89
C LYS A 105 10.60 6.94 -15.66
N LEU A 106 10.50 5.62 -15.57
CA LEU A 106 9.25 4.93 -15.25
C LEU A 106 8.78 5.24 -13.82
N LEU A 107 9.70 5.24 -12.85
CA LEU A 107 9.43 5.63 -11.46
C LEU A 107 8.89 7.06 -11.38
N PHE A 108 9.51 8.00 -12.10
CA PHE A 108 9.03 9.37 -12.19
C PHE A 108 7.59 9.45 -12.72
N GLY A 109 7.26 8.66 -13.75
CA GLY A 109 5.91 8.58 -14.31
C GLY A 109 4.88 8.08 -13.29
N VAL A 110 5.20 7.01 -12.56
CA VAL A 110 4.34 6.45 -11.51
C VAL A 110 4.13 7.46 -10.38
N ASN A 111 5.19 8.09 -9.88
CA ASN A 111 5.13 9.09 -8.81
C ASN A 111 4.32 10.33 -9.21
N SER A 112 4.48 10.79 -10.45
CA SER A 112 3.71 11.92 -10.99
C SER A 112 2.22 11.59 -11.04
N LYS A 113 1.88 10.37 -11.44
CA LYS A 113 0.49 9.90 -11.49
C LYS A 113 -0.12 9.77 -10.10
N MET A 114 0.60 9.19 -9.13
CA MET A 114 0.17 9.13 -7.73
C MET A 114 -0.08 10.52 -7.13
N THR A 115 0.83 11.47 -7.37
CA THR A 115 0.69 12.86 -6.92
C THR A 115 -0.56 13.52 -7.50
N SER A 116 -0.82 13.31 -8.78
CA SER A 116 -2.02 13.83 -9.46
C SER A 116 -3.31 13.27 -8.86
N GLU A 117 -3.39 11.95 -8.67
CA GLU A 117 -4.59 11.31 -8.10
C GLU A 117 -4.81 11.71 -6.63
N THR A 118 -3.73 11.77 -5.84
CA THR A 118 -3.78 12.23 -4.43
C THR A 118 -4.28 13.67 -4.33
N SER A 119 -3.81 14.55 -5.23
CA SER A 119 -4.27 15.94 -5.29
C SER A 119 -5.77 16.01 -5.54
N LYS A 120 -6.31 15.22 -6.47
CA LYS A 120 -7.76 15.17 -6.72
C LYS A 120 -8.55 14.75 -5.48
N ILE A 121 -8.08 13.77 -4.71
CA ILE A 121 -8.72 13.34 -3.46
C ILE A 121 -8.76 14.51 -2.46
N VAL A 122 -7.62 15.17 -2.24
CA VAL A 122 -7.50 16.27 -1.28
C VAL A 122 -8.43 17.44 -1.66
N PHE A 123 -8.46 17.81 -2.94
CA PHE A 123 -9.35 18.87 -3.44
C PHE A 123 -10.83 18.49 -3.34
N ASN A 124 -11.18 17.25 -3.70
CA ASN A 124 -12.58 16.80 -3.62
C ASN A 124 -13.07 16.75 -2.17
N ARG A 125 -12.22 16.31 -1.22
CA ARG A 125 -12.51 16.31 0.22
C ARG A 125 -12.73 17.73 0.76
N ARG A 126 -11.94 18.72 0.34
CA ARG A 126 -12.16 20.14 0.73
C ARG A 126 -13.50 20.66 0.22
N ASN A 127 -13.88 20.32 -1.01
CA ASN A 127 -15.14 20.77 -1.60
C ASN A 127 -16.36 20.16 -0.88
N VAL A 128 -16.32 18.85 -0.58
CA VAL A 128 -17.38 18.18 0.21
C VAL A 128 -17.50 18.80 1.60
N LEU A 129 -16.37 19.02 2.31
CA LEU A 129 -16.36 19.66 3.63
C LEU A 129 -16.78 21.14 3.61
N ARG A 130 -16.71 21.80 2.44
CA ARG A 130 -17.21 23.18 2.28
C ARG A 130 -18.71 23.18 2.06
N GLY A 131 -19.24 22.30 1.21
CA GLY A 131 -20.69 22.16 1.00
C GLY A 131 -21.45 21.85 2.28
N LEU A 132 -20.94 20.91 3.10
CA LEU A 132 -21.56 20.56 4.38
C LEU A 132 -21.63 21.74 5.36
N ARG A 133 -20.63 22.65 5.35
CA ARG A 133 -20.63 23.85 6.19
C ARG A 133 -21.54 24.98 5.68
N GLU A 134 -21.91 24.93 4.41
CA GLU A 134 -22.83 25.89 3.80
C GLU A 134 -24.29 25.44 3.97
N GLU A 135 -24.56 24.12 4.11
CA GLU A 135 -25.89 23.56 4.42
C GLU A 135 -26.31 23.69 5.91
N GLU A 136 -25.35 23.91 6.82
CA GLU A 136 -25.59 24.10 8.26
C GLU A 136 -25.92 25.56 8.66
N ARG A 137 -26.07 26.48 7.69
CA ARG A 137 -26.40 27.90 7.90
C ARG A 137 -27.76 28.27 7.35
#